data_AF-A0A832T8J0-F1
#
_entry.id   AF-A0A832T8J0-F1
#
_cell.length_a   1.000
_cell.length_b   1.000
_cell.length_c   1.000
_cell.angle_alpha   90.00
_cell.angle_beta   90.00
_cell.angle_gamma   90.00
#
_symmetry.space_group_name_H-M   'P 1'
#
loop_
_entity.id
_entity.type
_entity.pdbx_description
1 polymer ?
#
loop_
_entity_poly.entity_id
_entity_poly.type
_entity_poly.pdbx_seq_one_letter_code
_entity_poly.pdbx_strand_id
1 'polypeptide(L)' 'MARISNFQKIEGYKHIITCSMCGTKTTSPKNSMYCEKCLKKLQKEREEAE' A
#
# COMPACT_ATOMS: atom_id res chain seq x y z
N MET A 1 -29.58 3.43 14.90
CA MET A 1 -29.38 2.01 14.51
C MET A 1 -28.23 1.92 13.50
N ALA A 2 -27.34 0.95 13.72
CA ALA A 2 -26.12 0.71 12.96
C ALA A 2 -26.36 0.31 11.49
N ARG A 3 -25.43 0.69 10.59
CA ARG A 3 -25.07 -0.16 9.45
C ARG A 3 -23.56 -0.32 9.40
N ILE A 4 -23.20 -1.50 9.89
CA ILE A 4 -21.88 -2.08 10.05
C ILE A 4 -21.13 -2.04 8.71
N SER A 5 -19.85 -1.71 8.83
CA SER A 5 -18.81 -1.66 7.82
C SER A 5 -18.91 -2.77 6.78
N ASN A 6 -19.14 -2.39 5.52
CA ASN A 6 -18.96 -3.28 4.38
C ASN A 6 -17.46 -3.35 4.04
N PHE A 7 -16.68 -3.89 4.97
CA PHE A 7 -15.29 -4.27 4.73
C PHE A 7 -15.31 -5.54 3.88
N GLN A 8 -15.49 -5.37 2.57
CA GLN A 8 -15.27 -6.45 1.61
C GLN A 8 -13.81 -6.87 1.71
N LYS A 9 -13.54 -7.89 2.54
CA LYS A 9 -12.31 -8.68 2.48
C LYS A 9 -12.35 -9.44 1.16
N ILE A 10 -11.90 -8.80 0.10
CA ILE A 10 -11.64 -9.51 -1.14
C ILE A 10 -10.18 -9.94 -1.08
N GLU A 11 -9.96 -11.15 -0.60
CA GLU A 11 -8.68 -11.84 -0.66
C GLU A 11 -8.26 -11.94 -2.13
N GLY A 12 -7.24 -11.17 -2.52
CA GLY A 12 -6.51 -11.39 -3.77
C GLY A 12 -6.58 -10.31 -4.86
N TYR A 13 -7.26 -9.18 -4.64
CA TYR A 13 -7.15 -8.08 -5.62
C TYR A 13 -5.80 -7.38 -5.49
N LYS A 14 -4.91 -7.67 -6.43
CA LYS A 14 -3.76 -6.82 -6.75
C LYS A 14 -4.31 -5.47 -7.24
N HIS A 15 -4.46 -4.52 -6.32
CA HIS A 15 -4.94 -3.18 -6.68
C HIS A 15 -3.85 -2.46 -7.48
N ILE A 16 -4.20 -1.97 -8.67
CA ILE A 16 -3.34 -1.06 -9.41
C ILE A 16 -3.37 0.27 -8.66
N ILE A 17 -2.24 0.62 -8.05
CA ILE A 17 -2.01 1.86 -7.34
C ILE A 17 -1.11 2.76 -8.17
N THR A 18 -1.23 4.07 -7.97
CA THR A 18 -0.22 5.02 -8.42
C THR A 18 0.60 5.40 -7.20
N CYS A 19 1.91 5.18 -7.25
CA CYS A 19 2.80 5.50 -6.14
C CYS A 19 2.76 7.01 -5.85
N SER A 20 2.43 7.40 -4.62
CA SER A 20 2.36 8.81 -4.24
C SER A 20 3.74 9.49 -4.17
N MET A 21 4.83 8.71 -4.12
CA MET A 21 6.20 9.24 -4.09
C MET A 21 6.80 9.49 -5.47
N CYS A 22 6.53 8.62 -6.44
CA CYS A 22 7.21 8.64 -7.74
C CYS A 22 6.26 8.61 -8.95
N GLY A 23 4.94 8.56 -8.71
CA GLY A 23 3.92 8.51 -9.77
C GLY A 23 3.86 7.18 -10.55
N THR A 24 4.67 6.19 -10.20
CA THR A 24 4.69 4.91 -10.91
C THR A 24 3.41 4.11 -10.64
N LYS A 25 2.75 3.67 -11.71
CA LYS A 25 1.63 2.72 -11.63
C LYS A 25 2.17 1.32 -11.35
N THR A 26 1.72 0.69 -10.28
CA THR A 26 2.13 -0.67 -9.91
C THR A 26 0.99 -1.42 -9.25
N THR A 27 1.08 -2.73 -9.15
CA THR A 27 0.13 -3.56 -8.41
C THR A 27 0.62 -3.78 -7.00
N SER A 28 -0.18 -3.41 -5.99
CA SER A 28 0.16 -3.66 -4.60
C SER A 28 -0.81 -4.66 -3.96
N PRO A 29 -0.30 -5.78 -3.37
CA PRO A 29 -1.14 -6.77 -2.69
C PRO A 29 -1.60 -6.30 -1.30
N LYS A 30 -0.87 -5.35 -0.72
CA LYS A 30 -1.25 -4.65 0.51
C LYS A 30 -1.77 -3.28 0.09
N ASN A 31 -2.82 -2.77 0.73
CA ASN A 31 -3.42 -1.46 0.45
C ASN A 31 -2.44 -0.29 0.76
N SER A 32 -1.33 -0.26 0.03
CA SER A 32 -0.20 0.64 0.18
C SER A 32 -0.35 1.75 -0.84
N MET A 33 0.03 2.97 -0.45
CA MET A 33 0.06 4.13 -1.34
C MET A 33 1.40 4.25 -2.10
N TYR A 34 2.35 3.35 -1.81
CA TYR A 34 3.70 3.38 -2.35
C TYR A 34 4.01 2.10 -3.14
N CYS A 35 4.78 2.24 -4.21
CA CYS A 35 5.34 1.08 -4.91
C CYS A 35 6.39 0.37 -4.05
N GLU A 36 6.64 -0.91 -4.32
CA GLU A 36 7.58 -1.74 -3.56
C GLU A 36 8.98 -1.11 -3.42
N LYS A 37 9.45 -0.40 -4.44
CA LYS A 37 10.77 0.29 -4.39
C LYS A 37 10.78 1.43 -3.37
N CYS A 38 9.78 2.32 -3.41
CA CYS A 38 9.67 3.41 -2.45
C CYS A 38 9.42 2.88 -1.03
N LEU A 39 8.63 1.81 -0.91
CA LEU A 39 8.35 1.15 0.35
C LEU A 39 9.62 0.58 1.00
N LYS A 40 10.45 -0.13 0.21
CA LYS A 40 11.76 -0.62 0.68
C LYS A 40 12.68 0.52 1.12
N LYS A 41 12.68 1.65 0.39
CA LYS A 41 13.47 2.81 0.76
C LYS A 41 13.04 3.38 2.12
N LEU A 42 11.73 3.59 2.31
CA LEU A 42 11.16 4.06 3.57
C LEU A 42 11.42 3.11 4.74
N GLN A 43 11.33 1.80 4.50
CA GLN A 43 11.65 0.79 5.53
C GLN A 43 13.13 0.85 5.92
N LYS A 44 14.03 0.97 4.93
CA LYS A 44 15.46 1.09 5.17
C LYS A 44 15.81 2.36 5.97
N GLU A 45 15.22 3.49 5.61
CA GLU A 45 15.40 4.76 6.35
C GLU A 45 14.88 4.67 7.80
N ARG A 46 13.84 3.86 8.04
CA ARG A 46 13.32 3.62 9.40
C ARG A 46 14.24 2.71 10.22
N GLU A 47 14.81 1.67 9.62
CA GLU A 47 15.78 0.78 10.27
C GLU A 47 17.11 1.48 10.57
N GLU A 48 17.55 2.41 9.72
CA GLU A 48 18.79 3.19 9.96
C GLU A 48 18.61 4.29 11.02
N ALA A 49 17.38 4.57 11.45
CA ALA A 49 17.05 5.56 12.47
C ALA A 49 16.81 4.97 13.87
N GLU A 50 16.78 3.64 14.01
CA GLU A 50 16.78 2.91 15.29
C GLU A 50 18.21 2.47 15.66
#